data_AF-A0A7K1KDW9-F1
#
_entry.id   AF-A0A7K1KDW9-F1
#
_cell.length_a   1.000
_cell.length_b   1.000
_cell.length_c   1.000
_cell.angle_alpha   90.00
_cell.angle_beta   90.00
_cell.angle_gamma   90.00
#
_symmetry.space_group_name_H-M   'P 1'
#
loop_
_entity.id
_entity.type
_entity.pdbx_description
1 polymer ?
#
loop_
_entity_poly.entity_id
_entity_poly.type
_entity_poly.pdbx_seq_one_letter_code
_entity_poly.pdbx_strand_id
1 'polypeptide(L)' 'MSPDTVQRVEVMAWSQDPFTRGTYVYIQPGQYAGFRRSLPQKCQRVHFAGAERSSWPTWMEGAVESGEATANAILAAAD' A
#
# COMPACT_ATOMS: atom_id res chain seq x y z
N MET A 1 -5.68 -35.30 -19.24
CA MET A 1 -6.65 -34.19 -19.05
C MET A 1 -6.46 -33.28 -20.25
N SER A 2 -7.51 -32.97 -21.01
CA SER A 2 -7.36 -32.04 -22.15
C SER A 2 -6.85 -30.69 -21.61
N PRO A 3 -5.81 -30.09 -22.19
CA PRO A 3 -5.25 -28.81 -21.73
C PRO A 3 -6.25 -27.64 -21.75
N ASP A 4 -7.45 -27.82 -22.34
CA ASP A 4 -8.45 -26.75 -22.54
C ASP A 4 -9.51 -26.67 -21.44
N THR A 5 -9.45 -27.50 -20.39
CA THR A 5 -10.54 -27.53 -19.38
C THR A 5 -10.25 -26.60 -18.19
N VAL A 6 -10.66 -25.33 -18.31
CA VAL A 6 -10.78 -24.43 -17.14
C VAL A 6 -11.90 -24.94 -16.23
N GLN A 7 -11.57 -25.33 -15.00
CA GLN A 7 -12.55 -25.88 -14.05
C GLN A 7 -13.32 -24.79 -13.27
N ARG A 8 -12.70 -23.64 -13.04
CA ARG A 8 -13.28 -22.55 -12.25
C ARG A 8 -12.60 -21.22 -12.59
N VAL A 9 -13.40 -20.15 -12.60
CA VAL A 9 -12.94 -18.77 -12.70
C VAL A 9 -13.46 -18.00 -11.49
N GLU A 10 -12.59 -17.24 -10.86
CA GLU A 10 -12.94 -16.33 -9.76
C GLU A 10 -12.53 -14.92 -10.15
N VAL A 11 -13.37 -13.95 -9.79
CA VAL A 11 -13.16 -12.54 -10.12
C VAL A 11 -13.28 -11.73 -8.84
N MET A 12 -12.31 -10.85 -8.61
CA MET A 12 -12.32 -9.92 -7.48
C MET A 12 -12.44 -8.49 -7.97
N ALA A 13 -13.54 -7.84 -7.61
CA ALA A 13 -13.71 -6.41 -7.78
C ALA A 13 -13.14 -5.69 -6.55
N TRP A 14 -11.81 -5.49 -6.51
CA TRP A 14 -11.12 -4.86 -5.39
C TRP A 14 -11.66 -3.47 -5.00
N SER A 15 -12.24 -2.73 -5.95
CA SER A 15 -12.90 -1.46 -5.68
C SER A 15 -14.19 -1.59 -4.87
N GLN A 16 -14.83 -2.76 -4.88
CA GLN A 16 -16.05 -3.08 -4.15
C GLN A 16 -15.79 -3.84 -2.85
N ASP A 17 -14.55 -4.29 -2.61
CA ASP A 17 -14.18 -4.89 -1.33
C ASP A 17 -14.17 -3.81 -0.22
N PRO A 18 -14.85 -4.03 0.92
CA PRO A 18 -15.01 -3.01 1.95
C PRO A 18 -13.71 -2.64 2.67
N PHE A 19 -12.68 -3.50 2.60
CA PHE A 19 -11.40 -3.30 3.26
C PHE A 19 -10.38 -2.63 2.33
N THR A 20 -10.29 -3.04 1.06
CA THR A 20 -9.33 -2.46 0.12
C THR A 20 -9.88 -1.24 -0.61
N ARG A 21 -11.17 -1.25 -0.98
CA ARG A 21 -11.87 -0.14 -1.68
C ARG A 21 -11.14 0.37 -2.95
N GLY A 22 -10.28 -0.45 -3.51
CA GLY A 22 -9.31 -0.11 -4.53
C GLY A 22 -8.26 -1.21 -4.68
N THR A 23 -7.41 -1.08 -5.70
CA THR A 23 -6.29 -1.99 -5.95
C THR A 23 -5.00 -1.38 -5.34
N TYR A 24 -3.98 -1.15 -6.16
CA TYR A 24 -2.76 -0.44 -5.79
C TYR A 24 -2.93 1.06 -6.02
N VAL A 25 -2.05 1.86 -5.41
CA VAL A 25 -2.07 3.30 -5.61
C VAL A 25 -1.76 3.65 -7.06
N TYR A 26 -2.55 4.54 -7.63
CA TYR A 26 -2.33 5.10 -8.95
C TYR A 26 -2.30 6.62 -8.83
N ILE A 27 -1.24 7.22 -9.35
CA ILE A 27 -1.01 8.66 -9.26
C ILE A 27 -0.90 9.21 -10.68
N GLN A 28 -1.79 10.13 -11.04
CA GLN A 28 -1.80 10.70 -12.38
C GLN A 28 -0.58 11.63 -12.59
N PRO A 29 -0.16 11.85 -13.85
CA PRO A 29 0.84 12.87 -14.16
C PRO A 29 0.51 14.22 -13.50
N GLY A 30 1.49 14.81 -12.83
CA GLY A 30 1.34 16.08 -12.12
C GLY A 30 0.78 15.99 -10.69
N GLN A 31 0.22 14.85 -10.27
CA GLN A 31 -0.36 14.71 -8.92
C GLN A 31 0.63 14.25 -7.85
N TYR A 32 1.77 13.68 -8.25
CA TYR A 32 2.71 13.04 -7.33
C TYR A 32 3.24 13.96 -6.22
N ALA A 33 3.59 15.20 -6.54
CA ALA A 33 4.08 16.15 -5.55
C ALA A 33 3.02 16.51 -4.51
N GLY A 34 1.76 16.65 -4.93
CA GLY A 34 0.63 16.90 -4.05
C GLY A 34 0.33 15.69 -3.17
N PHE A 35 0.25 14.50 -3.78
CA PHE A 35 0.05 13.23 -3.09
C PHE A 35 1.09 13.02 -1.99
N ARG A 36 2.39 13.09 -2.32
CA ARG A 36 3.46 12.89 -1.32
C ARG A 36 3.39 13.89 -0.17
N ARG A 37 3.02 15.15 -0.43
CA ARG A 37 2.88 16.16 0.62
C ARG A 37 1.70 15.88 1.54
N SER A 38 0.65 15.24 1.03
CA SER A 38 -0.56 14.92 1.79
C SER A 38 -0.45 13.67 2.68
N LEU A 39 0.60 12.86 2.53
CA LEU A 39 0.83 11.65 3.34
C LEU A 39 1.94 11.88 4.38
N PRO A 40 1.62 12.44 5.57
CA PRO A 40 2.60 12.52 6.65
C PRO A 40 2.96 11.11 7.16
N GLN A 41 4.20 10.93 7.59
CA GLN A 41 4.69 9.67 8.19
C GLN A 41 4.00 9.37 9.54
N LYS A 42 3.66 10.42 10.29
CA LYS A 42 2.95 10.31 11.58
C LYS A 42 2.08 11.53 11.85
N CYS A 43 1.07 11.33 12.69
CA CYS A 43 0.30 12.37 13.35
C CYS A 43 0.30 12.08 14.85
N GLN A 44 1.04 12.87 15.63
CA GLN A 44 1.24 12.64 17.07
C GLN A 44 1.81 11.23 17.33
N ARG A 45 1.09 10.40 18.09
CA ARG A 45 1.44 9.01 18.42
C ARG A 45 0.95 7.99 17.39
N VAL A 46 0.29 8.44 16.32
CA VAL A 46 -0.22 7.59 15.25
C VAL A 46 0.79 7.60 14.12
N HIS A 47 1.38 6.44 13.82
CA HIS A 47 2.27 6.25 12.69
C HIS A 47 1.54 5.54 11.56
N PHE A 48 1.90 5.88 10.32
CA PHE A 48 1.28 5.29 9.15
C PHE A 48 2.29 4.49 8.33
N ALA A 49 1.92 3.26 7.98
CA ALA A 49 2.68 2.39 7.09
C ALA A 49 1.77 1.85 5.97
N GLY A 50 2.36 1.51 4.83
CA GLY A 50 1.66 1.00 3.65
C GLY A 50 2.51 1.13 2.39
N ALA A 51 2.23 0.31 1.37
CA ALA A 51 3.00 0.32 0.12
C ALA A 51 3.04 1.72 -0.48
N GLU A 52 1.91 2.45 -0.47
CA GLU A 52 1.76 3.80 -0.99
C GLU A 52 2.67 4.86 -0.33
N ARG A 53 3.36 4.51 0.76
CA ARG A 53 4.32 5.36 1.49
C ARG A 53 5.78 5.00 1.25
N SER A 54 6.04 4.02 0.40
CA SER A 54 7.37 3.47 0.16
C SER A 54 8.00 3.99 -1.12
N SER A 55 9.21 3.51 -1.40
CA SER A 55 9.88 3.71 -2.69
C SER A 55 9.24 2.89 -3.82
N TRP A 56 8.42 1.88 -3.47
CA TRP A 56 7.81 0.90 -4.37
C TRP A 56 6.28 0.84 -4.20
N PRO A 57 5.55 1.91 -4.57
CA PRO A 57 4.19 2.15 -4.08
C PRO A 57 3.10 1.18 -4.56
N THR A 58 3.39 0.35 -5.55
CA THR A 58 2.46 -0.63 -6.12
C THR A 58 2.87 -2.08 -5.81
N TRP A 59 3.87 -2.29 -4.96
CA TRP A 59 4.48 -3.59 -4.71
C TRP A 59 4.39 -3.97 -3.24
N MET A 60 4.33 -5.28 -2.98
CA MET A 60 4.36 -5.81 -1.61
C MET A 60 5.65 -5.42 -0.88
N GLU A 61 6.78 -5.33 -1.60
CA GLU A 61 8.06 -4.86 -1.05
C GLU A 61 7.94 -3.47 -0.41
N GLY A 62 7.14 -2.60 -1.02
CA GLY A 62 6.88 -1.28 -0.47
C GLY A 62 6.17 -1.33 0.88
N ALA A 63 5.25 -2.28 1.07
CA ALA A 63 4.57 -2.45 2.35
C ALA A 63 5.55 -2.93 3.43
N VAL A 64 6.49 -3.82 3.08
CA VAL A 64 7.53 -4.30 3.99
C VAL A 64 8.49 -3.16 4.37
N GLU A 65 9.08 -2.50 3.37
CA GLU A 65 10.00 -1.35 3.55
C GLU A 65 9.37 -0.28 4.46
N SER A 66 8.12 0.09 4.17
CA SER A 66 7.37 1.07 4.95
C SER A 66 7.11 0.62 6.39
N GLY A 67 6.81 -0.66 6.59
CA GLY A 67 6.56 -1.25 7.90
C GLY A 67 7.81 -1.23 8.78
N GLU A 68 8.94 -1.69 8.25
CA GLU A 68 10.24 -1.69 8.94
C GLU A 68 10.67 -0.27 9.34
N ALA A 69 10.60 0.68 8.39
CA ALA A 69 10.91 2.07 8.65
C ALA A 69 10.04 2.67 9.77
N THR A 70 8.74 2.33 9.76
CA THR A 70 7.79 2.79 10.78
C THR A 70 8.07 2.19 12.15
N ALA A 71 8.37 0.89 12.22
CA ALA A 71 8.72 0.22 13.46
C ALA A 71 9.99 0.82 14.09
N ASN A 72 11.03 1.03 13.29
CA ASN A 72 12.27 1.67 13.72
C ASN A 72 12.02 3.10 14.26
N ALA A 73 11.17 3.87 13.59
CA ALA A 73 10.80 5.22 14.04
C ALA A 73 10.02 5.22 15.36
N ILE A 74 9.24 4.18 15.65
CA ILE A 74 8.53 4.02 16.93
C ILE A 74 9.54 3.68 18.04
N LEU A 75 10.43 2.70 17.78
CA LEU A 75 11.44 2.28 18.75
C LEU A 75 12.35 3.45 19.14
N ALA A 76 12.84 4.22 18.17
CA ALA A 76 13.70 5.37 18.42
C ALA A 76 13.02 6.56 19.13
N ALA A 77 11.69 6.57 19.20
CA ALA A 77 10.92 7.61 19.90
C ALA A 77 10.51 7.19 21.33
N ALA A 78 10.77 5.93 21.69
CA ALA A 78 10.51 5.38 23.03
C ALA A 78 11.72 5.50 23.96
N ASP A 79 12.89 5.84 23.41
CA ASP A 79 14.10 6.27 24.13
C ASP A 79 14.05 7.77 24.48
#